data_AF-A0A7Y0ELQ3-F1
#
_entry.id   AF-A0A7Y0ELQ3-F1
#
_cell.length_a   1.000
_cell.length_b   1.000
_cell.length_c   1.000
_cell.angle_alpha   90.00
_cell.angle_beta   90.00
_cell.angle_gamma   90.00
#
_symmetry.space_group_name_H-M   'P 1'
#
loop_
_entity.id
_entity.type
_entity.pdbx_description
1 polymer ?
#
loop_
_entity_poly.entity_id
_entity_poly.type
_entity_poly.pdbx_seq_one_letter_code
_entity_poly.pdbx_strand_id
1 'polypeptide(L)'
;MKKKIIIFILLVSVIILTCHILDPNLNFYSGKYTCQNSTNQTLVLKSNNLFVLHTTLGKTENSITGKYTISNNHINLLFNDKNLSAMAFNLSSGQVYGSVIIFSNPNNSSYIKFKKS
;
A
#
# COMPACT_ATOMS: atom_id res chain seq x y z
N MET A 1 23.89 26.19 -37.79
CA MET A 1 22.49 25.84 -37.42
C MET A 1 22.25 24.34 -37.33
N LYS A 2 22.68 23.53 -38.31
CA LYS A 2 22.45 22.05 -38.33
C LYS A 2 22.92 21.31 -37.06
N LYS A 3 24.09 21.65 -36.49
CA LYS A 3 24.58 21.05 -35.22
C LYS A 3 23.66 21.31 -34.00
N LYS A 4 23.04 22.49 -33.92
CA LYS A 4 22.12 22.83 -32.80
C LYS A 4 20.82 22.03 -32.87
N ILE A 5 20.35 21.73 -34.09
CA ILE A 5 19.16 20.92 -34.33
C ILE A 5 19.40 19.45 -33.93
N ILE A 6 20.57 18.89 -34.27
CA ILE A 6 20.94 17.51 -33.88
C ILE A 6 21.01 17.36 -32.36
N ILE A 7 21.60 18.32 -31.66
CA ILE A 7 21.68 18.32 -30.20
C ILE A 7 20.28 18.37 -29.58
N PHE A 8 19.39 19.20 -30.14
CA PHE A 8 18.01 19.31 -29.66
C PHE A 8 17.24 18.00 -29.80
N ILE A 9 17.39 17.30 -30.94
CA ILE A 9 16.73 16.00 -31.18
C ILE A 9 17.24 14.94 -30.20
N LEU A 10 18.56 14.90 -29.94
CA LEU A 10 19.16 13.99 -28.96
C LEU A 10 18.66 14.23 -27.53
N LEU A 11 18.46 15.50 -27.17
CA LEU A 11 17.97 15.88 -25.84
C LEU A 11 16.49 15.47 -25.67
N VAL A 12 15.68 15.68 -26.71
CA VAL A 12 14.27 15.26 -26.73
C VAL A 12 14.14 13.73 -26.70
N SER A 13 15.00 12.99 -27.41
CA SER A 13 14.94 11.52 -27.38
C SER A 13 15.28 10.95 -26.00
N VAL A 14 16.22 11.56 -25.26
CA VAL A 14 16.55 11.15 -23.88
C VAL A 14 15.39 11.43 -22.92
N ILE A 15 14.68 12.54 -23.09
CA ILE A 15 13.49 12.87 -22.28
C ILE A 15 12.35 11.88 -22.55
N ILE A 16 12.09 11.55 -23.82
CA ILE A 16 11.05 10.57 -24.17
C ILE A 16 11.39 9.18 -23.62
N LEU A 17 12.66 8.76 -23.72
CA LEU A 17 13.12 7.47 -23.20
C LEU A 17 12.98 7.38 -21.68
N THR A 18 13.27 8.47 -20.95
CA THR A 18 13.12 8.51 -19.48
C THR A 18 11.67 8.55 -19.02
N CYS A 19 10.75 9.17 -19.78
CA CYS A 19 9.32 9.12 -19.49
C CYS A 19 8.73 7.70 -19.63
N HIS A 20 9.26 6.85 -20.52
CA HIS A 20 8.79 5.47 -20.71
C HIS A 20 9.33 4.47 -19.67
N ILE A 21 10.31 4.86 -18.84
CA ILE A 21 10.87 4.01 -17.77
C ILE A 21 10.03 4.10 -16.47
N LEU A 22 9.04 4.99 -16.41
CA LEU A 22 8.05 4.98 -15.33
C LEU A 22 7.15 3.76 -15.51
N ASP A 23 7.56 2.66 -14.87
CA ASP A 23 6.82 1.42 -14.77
C ASP A 23 5.37 1.71 -14.37
N PRO A 24 4.37 1.48 -15.25
CA PRO A 24 2.97 1.80 -14.95
C PRO A 24 2.41 0.94 -13.80
N ASN A 25 3.14 -0.11 -13.41
CA ASN A 25 2.82 -1.01 -12.31
C ASN A 25 3.56 -0.67 -11.00
N LEU A 26 4.25 0.48 -10.91
CA LEU A 26 4.93 0.86 -9.69
C LEU A 26 3.90 1.23 -8.60
N ASN A 27 3.49 0.24 -7.83
CA ASN A 27 2.62 0.45 -6.68
C ASN A 27 3.47 1.01 -5.53
N PHE A 28 3.58 2.33 -5.45
CA PHE A 28 4.35 3.05 -4.42
C PHE A 28 3.98 2.65 -2.98
N TYR A 29 2.75 2.16 -2.79
CA TYR A 29 2.22 1.73 -1.51
C TYR A 29 2.58 0.28 -1.16
N SER A 30 3.08 -0.51 -2.11
CA SER A 30 3.53 -1.87 -1.82
C SER A 30 4.67 -1.89 -0.79
N GLY A 31 4.70 -2.91 0.05
CA GLY A 31 5.68 -3.06 1.13
C GLY A 31 5.09 -3.67 2.40
N LYS A 32 5.96 -3.86 3.38
CA LYS A 32 5.62 -4.33 4.73
C LYS A 32 5.35 -3.13 5.63
N TYR A 33 4.24 -3.19 6.36
CA TYR A 33 3.86 -2.19 7.35
C TYR A 33 3.67 -2.86 8.70
N THR A 34 4.28 -2.28 9.73
CA THR A 34 4.19 -2.77 11.10
C THR A 34 3.19 -1.91 11.87
N CYS A 35 2.30 -2.54 12.63
CA CYS A 35 1.36 -1.82 13.49
C CYS A 35 2.14 -1.08 14.59
N GLN A 36 1.86 0.21 14.77
CA GLN A 36 2.49 1.04 15.80
C GLN A 36 1.79 0.89 17.16
N ASN A 37 0.49 0.58 17.14
CA ASN A 37 -0.32 0.42 18.35
C ASN A 37 -0.19 -0.98 18.97
N SER A 38 0.38 -1.94 18.25
CA SER A 38 0.58 -3.33 18.70
C SER A 38 1.70 -3.97 17.91
N THR A 39 2.60 -4.70 18.57
CA THR A 39 3.70 -5.44 17.91
C THR A 39 3.23 -6.69 17.18
N ASN A 40 1.96 -7.06 17.35
CA ASN A 40 1.46 -8.37 16.96
C ASN A 40 0.81 -8.38 15.58
N GLN A 41 0.83 -7.27 14.86
CA GLN A 41 0.17 -7.14 13.55
C GLN A 41 1.12 -6.56 12.50
N THR A 42 1.14 -7.21 11.34
CA THR A 42 1.87 -6.76 10.16
C THR A 42 0.96 -6.81 8.94
N LEU A 43 0.87 -5.70 8.22
CA LEU A 43 0.17 -5.60 6.94
C LEU A 43 1.19 -5.59 5.80
N VAL A 44 1.04 -6.50 4.84
CA VAL A 44 1.88 -6.57 3.64
C VAL A 44 1.03 -6.23 2.43
N LEU A 45 1.35 -5.12 1.76
CA LEU A 45 0.73 -4.72 0.50
C LEU A 45 1.61 -5.18 -0.66
N LYS A 46 1.08 -6.01 -1.55
CA LYS A 46 1.81 -6.55 -2.71
C LYS A 46 1.53 -5.68 -3.94
N SER A 47 2.52 -5.57 -4.83
CA SER A 47 2.41 -4.76 -6.06
C SER A 47 1.23 -5.14 -6.97
N ASN A 48 0.75 -6.38 -6.87
CA ASN A 48 -0.41 -6.89 -7.61
C ASN A 48 -1.77 -6.60 -6.94
N ASN A 49 -1.86 -5.59 -6.07
CA ASN A 49 -3.09 -5.18 -5.37
C ASN A 49 -3.67 -6.26 -4.43
N LEU A 50 -2.84 -7.21 -3.98
CA LEU A 50 -3.18 -8.16 -2.94
C LEU A 50 -2.58 -7.73 -1.61
N PHE A 51 -3.24 -8.05 -0.50
CA PHE A 51 -2.65 -7.87 0.83
C PHE A 51 -2.63 -9.17 1.62
N VAL A 52 -1.74 -9.19 2.62
CA VAL A 52 -1.72 -10.19 3.69
C VAL A 52 -1.63 -9.46 5.02
N LEU A 53 -2.56 -9.74 5.93
CA LEU A 53 -2.52 -9.27 7.30
C LEU A 53 -2.09 -10.43 8.20
N HIS A 54 -0.91 -10.34 8.77
CA HIS A 54 -0.41 -11.29 9.77
C HIS A 54 -0.78 -10.78 11.16
N THR A 55 -1.33 -11.66 11.99
CA THR A 55 -1.62 -11.41 13.40
C THR A 55 -1.04 -12.54 14.25
N THR A 56 -0.23 -12.19 15.24
CA THR A 56 0.37 -13.14 16.18
C THR A 56 -0.32 -13.02 17.54
N LEU A 57 -0.90 -14.12 18.02
CA LEU A 57 -1.49 -14.21 19.36
C LEU A 57 -0.76 -15.30 20.14
N GLY A 58 0.21 -14.88 20.96
CA GLY A 58 1.09 -15.81 21.68
C GLY A 58 1.97 -16.61 20.71
N LYS A 59 1.79 -17.94 20.65
CA LYS A 59 2.51 -18.84 19.74
C LYS A 59 1.78 -19.09 18.41
N THR A 60 0.55 -18.59 18.28
CA THR A 60 -0.28 -18.84 17.09
C THR A 60 -0.15 -17.66 16.13
N GLU A 61 0.14 -17.96 14.87
CA GLU A 61 0.10 -17.00 13.78
C GLU A 61 -1.15 -17.26 12.93
N ASN A 62 -1.94 -16.21 12.73
CA ASN A 62 -3.05 -16.20 11.80
C ASN A 62 -2.74 -15.21 10.67
N SER A 63 -3.10 -15.57 9.45
CA SER A 63 -3.01 -14.68 8.30
C SER A 63 -4.36 -14.56 7.63
N ILE A 64 -4.66 -13.33 7.19
CA ILE A 64 -5.87 -13.03 6.41
C ILE A 64 -5.42 -12.41 5.11
N THR A 65 -6.02 -12.83 4.01
CA THR A 65 -5.66 -12.35 2.67
C THR A 65 -6.83 -11.64 2.00
N GLY A 66 -6.50 -10.80 1.02
CA GLY A 66 -7.52 -10.11 0.25
C GLY A 66 -6.93 -9.23 -0.84
N LYS A 67 -7.78 -8.38 -1.40
CA LYS A 67 -7.42 -7.34 -2.36
C LYS A 67 -7.42 -5.99 -1.67
N TYR A 68 -6.64 -5.05 -2.18
CA TYR A 68 -6.71 -3.66 -1.73
C TYR A 68 -6.81 -2.71 -2.91
N THR A 69 -7.42 -1.56 -2.67
CA THR A 69 -7.42 -0.41 -3.59
C THR A 69 -6.99 0.84 -2.84
N ILE A 70 -6.29 1.74 -3.53
CA ILE A 70 -5.93 3.05 -3.00
C ILE A 70 -6.32 4.11 -4.03
N SER A 71 -7.14 5.06 -3.62
CA SER A 71 -7.54 6.22 -4.43
C SER A 71 -7.70 7.44 -3.55
N ASN A 72 -7.21 8.61 -4.00
CA ASN A 72 -7.31 9.88 -3.26
C ASN A 72 -6.89 9.76 -1.78
N ASN A 73 -5.75 9.11 -1.50
CA ASN A 73 -5.25 8.83 -0.16
C ASN A 73 -6.17 7.98 0.75
N HIS A 74 -7.16 7.31 0.19
CA HIS A 74 -8.02 6.37 0.90
C HIS A 74 -7.65 4.94 0.49
N ILE A 75 -7.48 4.05 1.46
CA ILE A 75 -7.26 2.63 1.26
C ILE A 75 -8.52 1.85 1.61
N ASN A 76 -8.87 0.85 0.80
CA ASN A 76 -9.91 -0.12 1.12
C ASN A 76 -9.32 -1.53 1.04
N LEU A 77 -9.59 -2.34 2.07
CA LEU A 77 -9.22 -3.76 2.14
C LEU A 77 -10.46 -4.63 1.91
N LEU A 78 -10.43 -5.42 0.85
CA LEU A 78 -11.44 -6.40 0.51
C LEU A 78 -10.94 -7.79 0.89
N PHE A 79 -11.39 -8.29 2.04
CA PHE A 79 -10.99 -9.59 2.58
C PHE A 79 -11.59 -10.75 1.77
N ASN A 80 -10.80 -11.80 1.52
CA ASN A 80 -11.28 -13.00 0.83
C ASN A 80 -12.00 -13.96 1.78
N ASP A 81 -11.62 -13.99 3.06
CA ASP A 81 -12.16 -14.92 4.03
C ASP A 81 -13.52 -14.47 4.54
N LYS A 82 -14.54 -15.33 4.41
CA LYS A 82 -15.91 -15.08 4.89
C LYS A 82 -16.00 -15.05 6.43
N ASN A 83 -15.05 -15.66 7.12
CA ASN A 83 -14.92 -15.61 8.58
C ASN A 83 -13.97 -14.48 8.97
N LEU A 84 -14.38 -13.23 8.73
CA LEU A 84 -13.67 -12.07 9.27
C LEU A 84 -13.69 -12.15 10.81
N SER A 85 -12.52 -12.20 11.42
CA SER A 85 -12.42 -11.89 12.84
C SER A 85 -12.87 -10.44 13.07
N ALA A 86 -13.41 -10.13 14.25
CA ALA A 86 -13.79 -8.76 14.62
C ALA A 86 -12.63 -7.75 14.45
N MET A 87 -11.38 -8.22 14.52
CA MET A 87 -10.19 -7.40 14.24
C MET A 87 -10.07 -6.99 12.77
N ALA A 88 -10.44 -7.87 11.83
CA ALA A 88 -10.39 -7.57 10.40
C ALA A 88 -11.47 -6.54 9.98
N PHE A 89 -12.61 -6.50 10.68
CA PHE A 89 -13.67 -5.54 10.41
C PHE A 89 -13.22 -4.08 10.57
N ASN A 90 -12.38 -3.82 11.58
CA ASN A 90 -11.84 -2.49 11.88
C ASN A 90 -10.75 -2.02 10.89
N LEU A 91 -10.36 -2.87 9.94
CA LEU A 91 -9.29 -2.61 8.96
C LEU A 91 -9.85 -2.52 7.52
N SER A 92 -11.16 -2.44 7.34
CA SER A 92 -11.79 -2.44 6.00
C SER A 92 -11.52 -1.17 5.20
N SER A 93 -11.44 -0.01 5.84
CA SER A 93 -11.13 1.27 5.18
C SER A 93 -10.30 2.20 6.05
N GLY A 94 -9.48 3.03 5.40
CA GLY A 94 -8.55 3.91 6.08
C GLY A 94 -7.95 4.99 5.18
N GLN A 95 -6.98 5.71 5.73
CA GLN A 95 -6.28 6.81 5.06
C GLN A 95 -4.79 6.51 4.96
N VAL A 96 -4.18 6.97 3.87
CA VAL A 96 -2.75 6.79 3.56
C VAL A 96 -2.06 8.15 3.60
N TYR A 97 -0.98 8.23 4.37
CA TYR A 97 -0.14 9.41 4.55
C TYR A 97 1.33 9.03 4.28
N GLY A 98 1.72 9.03 3.01
CA GLY A 98 3.06 8.62 2.59
C GLY A 98 3.36 7.17 3.00
N SER A 99 4.23 6.99 4.00
CA SER A 99 4.62 5.68 4.55
C SER A 99 3.71 5.18 5.68
N VAL A 100 2.63 5.89 5.99
CA VAL A 100 1.73 5.56 7.11
C VAL A 100 0.34 5.25 6.57
N ILE A 101 -0.31 4.24 7.16
CA ILE A 101 -1.71 3.90 6.91
C ILE A 101 -2.46 3.94 8.25
N ILE A 102 -3.61 4.59 8.28
CA ILE A 102 -4.45 4.73 9.47
C ILE A 102 -5.83 4.16 9.16
N PHE A 103 -6.22 3.11 9.86
CA PHE A 103 -7.57 2.56 9.82
C PHE A 103 -8.34 3.12 11.01
N SER A 104 -9.47 3.78 10.74
CA SER A 104 -10.34 4.31 11.79
C SER A 104 -11.42 3.29 12.08
N ASN A 105 -11.68 3.01 13.36
CA ASN A 105 -12.81 2.18 13.72
C ASN A 105 -14.09 3.03 13.62
N PRO A 106 -15.12 2.63 12.86
CA PRO A 106 -16.36 3.39 12.78
C PRO A 106 -17.16 3.35 14.09
N ASN A 107 -16.93 2.35 14.95
CA ASN A 107 -17.71 2.11 16.17
C ASN A 107 -17.13 2.77 17.43
N ASN A 108 -15.90 3.31 17.36
CA ASN A 108 -15.29 4.08 18.45
C ASN A 108 -14.22 5.02 17.90
N SER A 109 -13.84 6.07 18.63
CA SER A 109 -12.79 7.02 18.19
C SER A 109 -11.37 6.43 18.17
N SER A 110 -11.22 5.09 18.16
CA SER A 110 -9.92 4.43 18.09
C SER A 110 -9.45 4.26 16.65
N TYR A 111 -8.14 4.30 16.47
CA TYR A 111 -7.50 4.08 15.18
C TYR A 111 -6.35 3.08 15.31
N ILE A 112 -6.10 2.35 14.23
CA ILE A 112 -4.97 1.44 14.11
C ILE A 112 -4.02 2.02 13.07
N LYS A 113 -2.80 2.30 13.49
CA LYS A 113 -1.78 2.92 12.66
C LYS A 113 -0.72 1.90 12.26
N PHE A 114 -0.45 1.83 10.96
CA PHE A 114 0.59 1.02 10.35
C PHE A 114 1.65 1.93 9.75
N LYS A 115 2.94 1.64 9.98
CA LYS A 115 4.07 2.37 9.40
C LYS A 115 4.91 1.43 8.56
N LYS A 116 5.22 1.85 7.33
CA LYS A 116 6.08 1.12 6.40
C LYS A 116 7.46 0.93 7.03
N SER A 117 7.94 -0.31 7.00
CA SER A 117 9.29 -0.70 7.42
C SER A 117 10.30 -0.51 6.31
#